data_AF-A0A2V8GUJ9-F1
#
_entry.id   AF-A0A2V8GUJ9-F1
#
_cell.length_a   1.000
_cell.length_b   1.000
_cell.length_c   1.000
_cell.angle_alpha   90.00
_cell.angle_beta   90.00
_cell.angle_gamma   90.00
#
_symmetry.space_group_name_H-M   'P 1'
#
loop_
_entity.id
_entity.type
_entity.pdbx_description
1 polymer ?
#
loop_
_entity_poly.entity_id
_entity_poly.type
_entity_poly.pdbx_seq_one_letter_code
_entity_poly.pdbx_strand_id
1 'polypeptide(L)'
;MSDERKYRQRGYQDDDRDRAPKPAARKPPEPGAPAGTRRISQDGPKNINMPGFRELVRCSQCGNPVSPEIGFDTRCPRCGTDLHTCSQCVSFDPGSRFECMDTALTARVSPKNTRNTCTLFSPRTTVERETTTPRSDDARKAFDDLFKF
;
A
#
# COMPACT_ATOMS: atom_id res chain seq x y z
N MET A 1 3.54 11.74 -75.46
CA MET A 1 3.04 11.28 -74.15
C MET A 1 4.22 10.76 -73.38
N SER A 2 4.79 11.56 -72.49
CA SER A 2 5.99 11.18 -71.74
C SER A 2 5.90 11.73 -70.32
N ASP A 3 5.66 10.81 -69.40
CA ASP A 3 5.91 10.78 -67.97
C ASP A 3 5.85 12.09 -67.16
N GLU A 4 4.69 12.25 -66.51
CA GLU A 4 4.49 13.04 -65.30
C GLU A 4 5.41 12.53 -64.18
N ARG A 5 6.56 13.20 -64.00
CA ARG A 5 7.50 12.92 -62.90
C ARG A 5 6.90 13.37 -61.56
N LYS A 6 6.07 12.50 -60.98
CA LYS A 6 5.36 12.65 -59.69
C LYS A 6 6.25 12.55 -58.44
N TYR A 7 7.54 12.89 -58.54
CA TYR A 7 8.42 12.88 -57.37
C TYR A 7 9.53 13.91 -57.53
N ARG A 8 9.27 15.13 -57.04
CA ARG A 8 10.30 16.13 -56.82
C ARG A 8 10.61 16.12 -55.33
N GLN A 9 11.80 15.66 -54.98
CA GLN A 9 12.29 15.66 -53.59
C GLN A 9 12.47 17.11 -53.13
N ARG A 10 11.81 17.52 -52.03
CA ARG A 10 12.01 18.82 -51.40
C ARG A 10 13.43 18.89 -50.83
N GLY A 11 14.20 19.86 -51.30
CA GLY A 11 15.56 20.08 -50.82
C GLY A 11 15.56 20.92 -49.54
N TYR A 12 16.59 20.75 -48.72
CA TYR A 12 16.82 21.44 -47.44
C TYR A 12 16.88 22.99 -47.52
N GLN A 13 16.73 23.58 -48.71
CA GLN A 13 16.75 25.02 -48.97
C GLN A 13 15.39 25.61 -49.38
N ASP A 14 14.35 24.78 -49.49
CA ASP A 14 13.02 25.22 -49.95
C ASP A 14 12.07 25.67 -48.82
N ASP A 15 12.50 25.59 -47.56
CA ASP A 15 11.64 25.81 -46.36
C ASP A 15 11.64 27.27 -45.83
N ASP A 16 12.47 28.16 -46.37
CA ASP A 16 12.62 29.52 -45.83
C ASP A 16 11.60 30.53 -46.36
N ARG A 17 10.88 30.23 -47.45
CA ARG A 17 10.01 31.24 -48.11
C ARG A 17 8.56 31.27 -47.63
N ASP A 18 8.09 30.24 -46.92
CA ASP A 18 6.68 30.10 -46.49
C ASP A 18 6.50 30.02 -44.96
N ARG A 19 7.46 30.49 -44.16
CA ARG A 19 7.33 30.53 -42.70
C ARG A 19 6.53 31.77 -42.27
N ALA A 20 5.30 31.58 -41.79
CA ALA A 20 4.54 32.63 -41.10
C ALA A 20 5.37 33.29 -39.97
N PRO A 21 5.22 34.61 -39.72
CA PRO A 21 6.02 35.31 -38.72
C PRO A 21 5.82 34.69 -37.33
N LYS A 22 6.93 34.31 -36.68
CA LYS A 22 6.92 33.76 -35.31
C LYS A 22 6.29 34.80 -34.36
N PRO A 23 5.41 34.39 -33.42
CA PRO A 23 4.88 35.30 -32.42
C PRO A 23 6.02 35.89 -31.57
N ALA A 24 5.90 37.19 -31.27
CA ALA A 24 6.93 38.02 -30.67
C ALA A 24 7.62 37.37 -29.47
N ALA A 25 8.95 37.54 -29.42
CA ALA A 25 9.80 37.12 -28.32
C ALA A 25 9.25 37.66 -26.99
N ARG A 26 9.04 36.75 -26.03
CA ARG A 26 8.65 37.10 -24.67
C ARG A 26 9.78 37.92 -24.05
N LYS A 27 9.45 39.08 -23.48
CA LYS A 27 10.41 39.98 -22.83
C LYS A 27 11.31 39.21 -21.87
N PRO A 28 12.63 39.48 -21.86
CA PRO A 28 13.52 38.92 -20.86
C PRO A 28 13.07 39.38 -19.47
N PRO A 29 13.16 38.50 -18.46
CA PRO A 29 12.73 38.84 -17.13
C PRO A 29 13.65 39.85 -16.47
N GLU A 30 13.07 40.70 -15.62
CA GLU A 30 13.79 41.72 -14.87
C GLU A 30 14.85 41.07 -13.95
N PRO A 31 16.06 41.66 -13.83
CA PRO A 31 17.10 41.17 -12.95
C PRO A 31 16.71 41.44 -11.50
N GLY A 32 16.34 40.38 -10.76
CA GLY A 32 16.01 40.47 -9.34
C GLY A 32 14.92 39.52 -8.84
N ALA A 33 14.18 38.83 -9.72
CA ALA A 33 13.24 37.81 -9.27
C ALA A 33 14.00 36.53 -8.86
N PRO A 34 13.74 35.94 -7.68
CA PRO A 34 14.44 34.73 -7.24
C PRO A 34 14.22 33.60 -8.24
N ALA A 35 15.31 32.91 -8.58
CA ALA A 35 15.39 31.87 -9.62
C ALA A 35 14.55 30.60 -9.35
N GLY A 36 13.66 30.61 -8.35
CA GLY A 36 12.89 29.44 -7.91
C GLY A 36 11.49 29.29 -8.51
N THR A 37 10.99 30.23 -9.32
CA THR A 37 9.54 30.24 -9.68
C THR A 37 9.21 29.85 -11.12
N ARG A 38 10.12 29.23 -11.88
CA ARG A 38 9.83 28.83 -13.28
C ARG A 38 9.82 27.33 -13.51
N ARG A 39 8.58 26.81 -13.44
CA ARG A 39 8.08 25.54 -13.99
C ARG A 39 8.67 24.26 -13.40
N ILE A 40 8.38 24.05 -12.12
CA ILE A 40 7.96 22.71 -11.70
C ILE A 40 6.51 22.60 -12.21
N SER A 41 6.21 21.59 -13.04
CA SER A 41 4.84 21.30 -13.47
C SER A 41 3.89 21.38 -12.28
N GLN A 42 2.73 22.03 -12.43
CA GLN A 42 1.71 22.05 -11.36
C GLN A 42 1.27 20.63 -10.94
N ASP A 43 1.51 19.63 -11.80
CA ASP A 43 1.63 18.24 -11.41
C ASP A 43 3.02 17.96 -10.81
N GLY A 44 3.21 18.35 -9.54
CA GLY A 44 4.28 17.77 -8.74
C GLY A 44 4.16 16.23 -8.73
N PRO A 45 5.24 15.48 -8.45
CA PRO A 45 5.13 14.04 -8.29
C PRO A 45 4.05 13.76 -7.24
N LYS A 46 2.92 13.21 -7.69
CA LYS A 46 1.83 12.83 -6.79
C LYS A 46 2.45 11.91 -5.75
N ASN A 47 2.40 12.33 -4.49
CA ASN A 47 2.79 11.48 -3.37
C ASN A 47 1.95 10.19 -3.50
N ILE A 48 2.59 9.09 -3.90
CA ILE A 48 1.93 7.78 -3.88
C ILE A 48 1.51 7.57 -2.43
N ASN A 49 0.20 7.48 -2.20
CA ASN A 49 -0.31 7.15 -0.88
C ASN A 49 0.14 5.72 -0.57
N MET A 50 1.26 5.60 0.15
CA MET A 50 1.80 4.33 0.56
C MET A 50 0.81 3.77 1.60
N PRO A 51 0.13 2.65 1.31
CA PRO A 51 -0.85 2.11 2.26
C PRO A 51 -0.17 1.81 3.59
N GLY A 52 -0.86 2.15 4.68
CA GLY A 52 -0.39 1.90 6.04
C GLY A 52 -0.13 0.41 6.27
N PHE A 53 0.55 0.10 7.37
CA PHE A 53 0.69 -1.27 7.85
C PHE A 53 -0.01 -1.37 9.20
N ARG A 54 -0.77 -2.45 9.40
CA ARG A 54 -1.42 -2.75 10.68
C ARG A 54 -1.00 -4.11 11.18
N GLU A 55 -0.77 -4.18 12.47
CA GLU A 55 -0.53 -5.43 13.19
C GLU A 55 -1.86 -6.05 13.60
N LEU A 56 -2.09 -7.29 13.20
CA LEU A 56 -3.30 -8.04 13.54
C LEU A 56 -2.94 -9.44 14.01
N VAL A 57 -3.73 -9.96 14.94
CA VAL A 57 -3.69 -11.38 15.32
C VAL A 57 -4.83 -12.10 14.62
N ARG A 58 -4.56 -13.29 14.09
CA ARG A 58 -5.57 -14.13 13.42
C ARG A 58 -5.71 -15.47 14.09
N CYS A 59 -6.93 -15.96 14.24
CA CYS A 59 -7.19 -17.30 14.75
C CYS A 59 -6.55 -18.37 13.85
N SER A 60 -5.78 -19.30 14.44
CA SER A 60 -5.08 -20.37 13.73
C SER A 60 -6.01 -21.36 13.02
N GLN A 61 -7.27 -21.49 13.48
CA GLN A 61 -8.24 -22.42 12.90
C GLN A 61 -9.06 -21.80 11.76
N CYS A 62 -9.56 -20.57 11.92
CA CYS A 62 -10.50 -19.97 10.97
C CYS A 62 -9.99 -18.68 10.29
N GLY A 63 -8.82 -18.19 10.67
CA GLY A 63 -8.19 -16.99 10.11
C GLY A 63 -8.87 -15.66 10.48
N ASN A 64 -9.90 -15.67 11.33
CA ASN A 64 -10.60 -14.46 11.74
C ASN A 64 -9.65 -13.52 12.51
N PRO A 65 -9.62 -12.22 12.20
CA PRO A 65 -8.87 -11.26 13.01
C PRO A 65 -9.48 -11.21 14.42
N VAL A 66 -8.62 -11.25 15.43
CA VAL A 66 -8.99 -11.21 16.85
C VAL A 66 -8.17 -10.14 17.56
N SER A 67 -8.63 -9.75 18.76
CA SER A 67 -7.88 -8.84 19.62
C SER A 67 -6.49 -9.44 19.95
N PRO A 68 -5.43 -8.62 20.01
CA PRO A 68 -4.12 -9.07 20.49
C PRO A 68 -4.13 -9.41 21.98
N GLU A 69 -5.09 -8.90 22.76
CA GLU A 69 -5.24 -9.20 24.18
C GLU A 69 -5.92 -10.57 24.36
N ILE A 70 -5.11 -11.62 24.50
CA ILE A 70 -5.57 -13.00 24.68
C ILE A 70 -5.21 -13.46 26.10
N GLY A 71 -6.21 -13.50 26.97
CA GLY A 71 -6.14 -14.22 28.26
C GLY A 71 -6.43 -15.72 28.13
N PHE A 72 -6.37 -16.45 29.24
CA PHE A 72 -6.50 -17.92 29.28
C PHE A 72 -7.86 -18.45 28.76
N ASP A 73 -8.95 -17.72 29.02
CA ASP A 73 -10.31 -18.14 28.64
C ASP A 73 -10.81 -17.56 27.31
N THR A 74 -9.95 -16.81 26.61
CA THR A 74 -10.35 -16.09 25.40
C THR A 74 -10.66 -17.05 24.26
N ARG A 75 -11.81 -16.84 23.62
CA ARG A 75 -12.28 -17.66 22.49
C ARG A 75 -12.45 -16.83 21.24
N CYS A 76 -12.30 -17.48 20.09
CA CYS A 76 -12.55 -16.85 18.81
C CYS A 76 -14.05 -16.52 18.65
N PRO A 77 -14.42 -15.29 18.29
CA PRO A 77 -15.82 -14.92 18.10
C PRO A 77 -16.49 -15.59 16.87
N ARG A 78 -15.69 -16.12 15.93
CA ARG A 78 -16.20 -16.74 14.71
C ARG A 78 -16.37 -18.25 14.83
N CYS A 79 -15.36 -18.97 15.30
CA CYS A 79 -15.37 -20.44 15.36
C CYS A 79 -15.44 -21.01 16.78
N GLY A 80 -15.38 -20.18 17.83
CA GLY A 80 -15.48 -20.61 19.23
C GLY A 80 -14.25 -21.34 19.79
N THR A 81 -13.20 -21.57 18.98
CA THR A 81 -11.97 -22.21 19.45
C THR A 81 -11.25 -21.34 20.48
N ASP A 82 -10.64 -21.98 21.47
CA ASP A 82 -9.77 -21.30 22.43
C ASP A 82 -8.57 -20.68 21.72
N LEU A 83 -8.27 -19.43 22.05
CA LEU A 83 -7.16 -18.69 21.45
C LEU A 83 -5.85 -18.88 22.23
N HIS A 84 -5.94 -19.17 23.53
CA HIS A 84 -4.77 -19.42 24.37
C HIS A 84 -4.26 -20.86 24.21
N THR A 85 -3.62 -21.13 23.07
CA THR A 85 -3.14 -22.45 22.64
C THR A 85 -1.73 -22.37 22.11
N CYS A 86 -0.98 -23.48 22.13
CA CYS A 86 0.38 -23.47 21.60
C CYS A 86 0.40 -23.14 20.10
N SER A 87 -0.58 -23.61 19.32
CA SER A 87 -0.64 -23.34 17.89
C SER A 87 -0.93 -21.87 17.53
N GLN A 88 -1.38 -21.06 18.50
CA GLN A 88 -1.58 -19.61 18.36
C GLN A 88 -0.38 -18.79 18.87
N CYS A 89 0.62 -19.43 19.48
CA CYS A 89 1.78 -18.78 20.08
C CYS A 89 2.85 -18.45 19.03
N VAL A 90 3.56 -17.34 19.21
CA VAL A 90 4.71 -16.94 18.38
C VAL A 90 5.91 -17.87 18.57
N SER A 91 6.12 -18.39 19.78
CA SER A 91 7.24 -19.27 20.13
C SER A 91 7.04 -20.74 19.73
N PHE A 92 5.90 -21.08 19.13
CA PHE A 92 5.61 -22.45 18.72
C PHE A 92 6.44 -22.84 17.50
N ASP A 93 7.31 -23.83 17.69
CA ASP A 93 8.19 -24.34 16.66
C ASP A 93 8.25 -25.87 16.75
N PRO A 94 7.70 -26.61 15.76
CA PRO A 94 7.72 -28.07 15.74
C PRO A 94 9.12 -28.70 15.81
N GLY A 95 10.17 -27.97 15.40
CA GLY A 95 11.55 -28.45 15.41
C GLY A 95 12.27 -28.31 16.75
N SER A 96 11.73 -27.51 17.67
CA SER A 96 12.37 -27.19 18.95
C SER A 96 12.03 -28.19 20.06
N ARG A 97 12.80 -28.16 21.15
CA ARG A 97 12.51 -28.96 22.36
C ARG A 97 11.09 -28.63 22.84
N PHE A 98 10.28 -29.67 23.07
CA PHE A 98 8.87 -29.54 23.45
C PHE A 98 7.96 -28.78 22.47
N GLU A 99 8.44 -28.58 21.25
CA GLU A 99 7.80 -27.78 20.19
C GLU A 99 7.67 -26.29 20.57
N CYS A 100 8.61 -25.77 21.35
CA CYS A 100 8.62 -24.39 21.83
C CYS A 100 10.05 -23.84 21.80
N MET A 101 10.25 -22.65 21.24
CA MET A 101 11.56 -21.99 21.20
C MET A 101 12.01 -21.48 22.58
N ASP A 102 11.07 -21.25 23.50
CA ASP A 102 11.38 -20.75 24.85
C ASP A 102 12.04 -21.82 25.73
N THR A 103 13.26 -21.55 26.17
CA THR A 103 14.08 -22.46 27.00
C THR A 103 13.60 -22.57 28.44
N ALA A 104 12.78 -21.63 28.92
CA ALA A 104 12.20 -21.63 30.26
C ALA A 104 11.10 -22.70 30.43
N LEU A 105 10.65 -23.33 29.34
CA LEU A 105 9.61 -24.35 29.39
C LEU A 105 10.17 -25.67 29.96
N THR A 106 9.73 -26.02 31.16
CA THR A 106 10.19 -27.22 31.88
C THR A 106 9.50 -28.50 31.44
N ALA A 107 8.24 -28.42 31.01
CA ALA A 107 7.40 -29.57 30.63
C ALA A 107 6.68 -29.35 29.29
N ARG A 108 6.49 -30.44 28.54
CA ARG A 108 5.76 -30.41 27.25
C ARG A 108 4.27 -30.16 27.48
N VAL A 109 3.75 -29.10 26.89
CA VAL A 109 2.30 -28.85 26.82
C VAL A 109 1.68 -29.72 25.73
N SER A 110 0.68 -30.54 26.08
CA SER A 110 -0.09 -31.37 25.15
C SER A 110 -1.53 -31.50 25.66
N PRO A 111 -2.57 -31.46 24.82
CA PRO A 111 -2.56 -31.22 23.37
C PRO A 111 -2.28 -29.74 22.99
N LYS A 112 -1.72 -29.51 21.80
CA LYS A 112 -1.27 -28.17 21.34
C LYS A 112 -2.38 -27.25 20.83
N ASN A 113 -3.51 -27.84 20.42
CA ASN A 113 -4.67 -27.15 19.84
C ASN A 113 -5.79 -26.90 20.86
N THR A 114 -5.53 -27.13 22.14
CA THR A 114 -6.50 -26.92 23.22
C THR A 114 -5.95 -25.88 24.18
N ARG A 115 -6.87 -25.24 24.91
CA ARG A 115 -6.56 -24.29 25.96
C ARG A 115 -5.46 -24.82 26.88
N ASN A 116 -4.43 -24.02 27.06
CA ASN A 116 -3.37 -24.28 28.04
C ASN A 116 -3.24 -23.09 29.01
N THR A 117 -2.47 -23.28 30.07
CA THR A 117 -2.19 -22.25 31.09
C THR A 117 -0.74 -21.80 31.04
N CYS A 118 -0.09 -21.87 29.87
CA CYS A 118 1.30 -21.48 29.71
C CYS A 118 1.46 -19.97 29.92
N THR A 119 2.25 -19.56 30.89
CA THR A 119 2.48 -18.13 31.20
C THR A 119 3.44 -17.44 30.22
N LEU A 120 4.17 -18.22 29.41
CA LEU A 120 5.08 -17.74 28.37
C LEU A 120 4.36 -17.49 27.04
N PHE A 121 3.03 -17.61 27.02
CA PHE A 121 2.26 -17.44 25.81
C PHE A 121 2.34 -15.99 25.30
N SER A 122 2.65 -15.86 24.01
CA SER A 122 2.57 -14.59 23.28
C SER A 122 1.90 -14.84 21.94
N PRO A 123 0.81 -14.12 21.60
CA PRO A 123 0.06 -14.38 20.39
C PRO A 123 0.88 -14.04 19.13
N ARG A 124 0.75 -14.87 18.10
CA ARG A 124 1.40 -14.60 16.82
C ARG A 124 0.71 -13.44 16.08
N THR A 125 1.42 -12.33 15.98
CA THR A 125 0.98 -11.14 15.23
C THR A 125 1.47 -11.19 13.80
N THR A 126 0.60 -10.81 12.86
CA THR A 126 0.90 -10.67 11.44
C THR A 126 0.77 -9.20 11.03
N VAL A 127 1.76 -8.69 10.30
CA VAL A 127 1.74 -7.33 9.74
C VAL A 127 1.09 -7.38 8.37
N GLU A 128 -0.02 -6.66 8.19
CA GLU A 128 -0.74 -6.59 6.93
C GLU A 128 -0.73 -5.17 6.36
N ARG A 129 -0.63 -5.07 5.04
CA ARG A 129 -0.79 -3.81 4.30
C ARG A 129 -2.26 -3.41 4.32
N GLU A 130 -2.54 -2.22 4.82
CA GLU A 130 -3.87 -1.63 4.86
C GLU A 130 -4.26 -1.16 3.45
N THR A 131 -4.82 -2.09 2.66
CA THR A 131 -5.34 -1.80 1.32
C THR A 131 -6.80 -1.36 1.33
N THR A 132 -7.42 -1.30 2.52
CA THR A 132 -8.78 -0.82 2.69
C THR A 132 -8.71 0.70 2.79
N THR A 133 -9.16 1.39 1.74
CA THR A 133 -9.47 2.81 1.88
C THR A 133 -10.59 2.94 2.92
N PRO A 134 -10.51 3.88 3.88
CA PRO A 134 -11.64 4.15 4.76
C PRO A 134 -12.83 4.49 3.86
N ARG A 135 -13.93 3.76 4.03
CA ARG A 135 -15.17 4.01 3.30
C ARG A 135 -15.70 5.35 3.80
N SER A 136 -15.39 6.43 3.09
CA SER A 136 -16.00 7.72 3.41
C SER A 136 -17.47 7.65 2.99
N ASP A 137 -18.37 7.83 3.95
CA ASP A 137 -19.81 8.01 3.65
C ASP A 137 -20.06 9.26 2.78
N ASP A 138 -19.05 10.13 2.67
CA ASP A 138 -18.99 11.28 1.77
C ASP A 138 -18.85 10.92 0.28
N ALA A 139 -18.71 9.65 -0.11
CA ALA A 139 -18.58 9.30 -1.54
C ALA A 139 -19.76 9.80 -2.40
N ARG A 140 -20.99 9.79 -1.86
CA ARG A 140 -22.17 10.33 -2.55
C ARG A 140 -22.14 11.86 -2.61
N LYS A 141 -21.77 12.51 -1.50
CA LYS A 141 -21.68 13.97 -1.40
C LYS A 141 -20.61 14.53 -2.32
N ALA A 142 -19.43 13.90 -2.37
CA ALA A 142 -18.34 14.24 -3.27
C ALA A 142 -18.71 14.06 -4.74
N PHE A 143 -19.57 13.10 -5.07
CA PHE A 143 -20.12 12.94 -6.42
C PHE A 143 -21.11 14.07 -6.76
N ASP A 144 -22.04 14.38 -5.86
CA ASP A 144 -23.05 15.45 -6.08
C ASP A 144 -22.40 16.83 -6.23
N ASP A 145 -21.29 17.09 -5.52
CA ASP A 145 -20.56 18.35 -5.60
C ASP A 145 -19.88 18.58 -6.97
N LEU A 146 -19.66 17.55 -7.78
CA LEU A 146 -19.10 17.69 -9.14
C LEU A 146 -20.10 18.30 -10.14
N PHE A 147 -21.40 18.23 -9.85
CA PHE A 147 -22.46 18.69 -10.74
C PHE A 147 -23.11 19.99 -10.29
N LYS A 148 -22.61 20.60 -9.21
CA LYS A 148 -23.04 21.92 -8.73
C LYS A 148 -22.18 22.99 -9.40
N PHE A 149 -22.68 23.52 -10.51
CA PHE A 149 -22.18 24.72 -11.16
C PHE A 149 -22.76 25.99 -10.53
#